data_AF-A0A7S0MTF0-F1
#
_entry.id   AF-A0A7S0MTF0-F1
#
_cell.length_a   1.000
_cell.length_b   1.000
_cell.length_c   1.000
_cell.angle_alpha   90.00
_cell.angle_beta   90.00
_cell.angle_gamma   90.00
#
_symmetry.space_group_name_H-M   'P 1'
#
loop_
_entity.id
_entity.type
_entity.pdbx_description
1 polymer ?
#
loop_
_entity_poly.entity_id
_entity_poly.type
_entity_poly.pdbx_seq_one_letter_code
_entity_poly.pdbx_strand_id
1 'polypeptide(L)'
;CEWLQWLRHDVGFDSLRFDFSKGYSGDYVKRYLEAASPDFSVGEYWDTCSYEGSGLAYNQDGHRQQTIDWIDRTGGQSAAFDFTTKGILQEACRNGEYWRLADSQKRPPGLMGLWPSHAVTFVDNHDTGSSQAHWPFPGDRVLLGYAYLLTHPGTPF
;
A
#
# COMPACT_ATOMS: atom_id res chain seq x y z
N CYS A 1 23.99 5.95 -8.59
CA CYS A 1 23.08 6.47 -7.55
C CYS A 1 23.86 6.96 -6.35
N GLU A 2 24.75 7.94 -6.55
CA GLU A 2 25.64 8.42 -5.49
C GLU A 2 24.86 9.03 -4.31
N TRP A 3 23.78 9.78 -4.61
CA TRP A 3 22.97 10.41 -3.57
C TRP A 3 22.29 9.41 -2.63
N LEU A 4 21.70 8.32 -3.16
CA LEU A 4 21.06 7.30 -2.31
C LEU A 4 22.09 6.51 -1.49
N GLN A 5 23.27 6.25 -2.05
CA GLN A 5 24.37 5.62 -1.33
C GLN A 5 24.87 6.52 -0.20
N TRP A 6 25.01 7.82 -0.45
CA TRP A 6 25.37 8.80 0.59
C TRP A 6 24.34 8.86 1.72
N LEU A 7 23.04 8.85 1.42
CA LEU A 7 22.00 8.77 2.44
C LEU A 7 22.12 7.51 3.31
N ARG A 8 22.44 6.37 2.70
CA ARG A 8 22.57 5.07 3.38
C ARG A 8 23.84 4.96 4.22
N HIS A 9 24.98 5.36 3.67
CA HIS A 9 26.29 5.08 4.25
C HIS A 9 26.89 6.22 5.07
N ASP A 10 26.57 7.48 4.74
CA ASP A 10 27.14 8.65 5.41
C ASP A 10 26.14 9.33 6.35
N VAL A 11 24.87 9.44 5.94
CA VAL A 11 23.82 10.05 6.77
C VAL A 11 23.25 9.03 7.77
N GLY A 12 23.16 7.75 7.38
CA GLY A 12 22.72 6.66 8.24
C GLY A 12 21.22 6.35 8.17
N PHE A 13 20.55 6.63 7.04
CA PHE A 13 19.19 6.13 6.81
C PHE A 13 19.20 4.63 6.56
N ASP A 14 18.25 3.87 7.13
CA ASP A 14 18.19 2.41 6.99
C ASP A 14 17.41 1.92 5.77
N SER A 15 16.39 2.68 5.37
CA SER A 15 15.33 2.22 4.47
C SER A 15 14.82 3.34 3.57
N LEU A 16 14.13 2.98 2.48
CA LEU A 16 13.64 3.93 1.49
C LEU A 16 12.12 3.85 1.33
N ARG A 17 11.46 5.01 1.26
CA ARG A 17 10.07 5.13 0.79
C ARG A 17 10.07 5.84 -0.56
N PHE A 18 9.66 5.14 -1.61
CA PHE A 18 9.60 5.67 -2.96
C PHE A 18 8.30 6.44 -3.18
N ASP A 19 8.41 7.77 -3.20
CA ASP A 19 7.33 8.70 -3.50
C ASP A 19 6.80 8.54 -4.93
N PHE A 20 5.48 8.68 -5.10
CA PHE A 20 4.82 8.71 -6.40
C PHE A 20 5.29 7.59 -7.36
N SER A 21 5.32 6.35 -6.86
CA SER A 21 5.93 5.20 -7.56
C SER A 21 5.21 4.80 -8.85
N LYS A 22 4.01 5.32 -9.10
CA LYS A 22 3.30 5.20 -10.39
C LYS A 22 3.94 6.07 -11.50
N GLY A 23 4.69 7.11 -11.13
CA GLY A 23 5.30 8.06 -12.06
C GLY A 23 6.50 7.50 -12.85
N TYR A 24 7.04 6.34 -12.47
CA TYR A 24 8.20 5.71 -13.10
C TYR A 24 8.13 4.19 -13.00
N SER A 25 8.82 3.47 -13.91
CA SER A 25 8.80 1.99 -13.90
C SER A 25 9.48 1.45 -12.64
N GLY A 26 8.96 0.34 -12.12
CA GLY A 26 9.62 -0.45 -11.06
C GLY A 26 11.04 -0.88 -11.41
N ASP A 27 11.39 -0.95 -12.71
CA ASP A 27 12.76 -1.23 -13.16
C ASP A 27 13.77 -0.16 -12.70
N TYR A 28 13.35 1.10 -12.56
CA TYR A 28 14.20 2.15 -12.03
C TYR A 28 14.39 1.98 -10.51
N VAL A 29 13.32 1.63 -9.80
CA VAL A 29 13.37 1.30 -8.37
C VAL A 29 14.34 0.15 -8.13
N LYS A 30 14.26 -0.91 -8.94
CA LYS A 30 15.22 -2.04 -8.88
C LYS A 30 16.67 -1.56 -8.93
N ARG A 31 17.02 -0.70 -9.90
CA ARG A 31 18.39 -0.15 -10.02
C ARG A 31 18.80 0.66 -8.80
N TYR A 32 17.86 1.40 -8.21
CA TYR A 32 18.10 2.17 -6.98
C TYR A 32 18.35 1.27 -5.78
N LEU A 33 17.57 0.20 -5.64
CA LEU A 33 17.71 -0.80 -4.58
C LEU A 33 19.03 -1.55 -4.71
N GLU A 34 19.38 -2.02 -5.91
CA GLU A 34 20.65 -2.71 -6.16
C GLU A 34 21.86 -1.81 -5.86
N ALA A 35 21.74 -0.50 -6.11
CA ALA A 35 22.83 0.44 -5.84
C ALA A 35 22.95 0.85 -4.37
N ALA A 36 21.82 1.03 -3.66
CA ALA A 36 21.79 1.59 -2.31
C ALA A 36 21.65 0.53 -1.20
N SER A 37 21.24 -0.70 -1.55
CA SER A 37 21.05 -1.84 -0.64
C SER A 37 20.36 -1.45 0.69
N PRO A 38 19.14 -0.88 0.66
CA PRO A 38 18.40 -0.58 1.88
C PRO A 38 17.94 -1.85 2.60
N ASP A 39 17.76 -1.76 3.91
CA ASP A 39 17.26 -2.87 4.73
C ASP A 39 15.79 -3.17 4.42
N PHE A 40 15.05 -2.12 4.06
CA PHE A 40 13.67 -2.19 3.64
C PHE A 40 13.34 -1.12 2.59
N SER A 41 12.37 -1.42 1.73
CA SER A 41 11.84 -0.49 0.74
C SER A 41 10.33 -0.62 0.61
N VAL A 42 9.65 0.51 0.53
CA VAL A 42 8.21 0.58 0.23
C VAL A 42 7.92 1.61 -0.85
N GLY A 43 7.16 1.22 -1.86
CA GLY A 43 6.65 2.13 -2.89
C GLY A 43 5.26 2.65 -2.60
N GLU A 44 5.05 3.94 -2.82
CA GLU A 44 3.73 4.54 -2.95
C GLU A 44 3.22 4.37 -4.39
N TYR A 45 2.77 3.15 -4.70
CA TYR A 45 2.04 2.90 -5.95
C TYR A 45 0.54 3.12 -5.69
N TRP A 46 0.11 4.37 -5.85
CA TRP A 46 -1.30 4.76 -5.67
C TRP A 46 -1.98 4.94 -7.03
N ASP A 47 -2.88 4.01 -7.38
CA ASP A 47 -3.77 4.14 -8.53
C ASP A 47 -5.24 4.29 -8.10
N THR A 48 -6.10 4.63 -9.05
CA THR A 48 -7.54 4.76 -8.84
C THR A 48 -8.16 3.36 -8.71
N CYS A 49 -8.86 3.12 -7.59
CA CYS A 49 -9.64 1.90 -7.41
C CYS A 49 -10.75 1.76 -8.47
N SER A 50 -11.32 0.56 -8.59
CA SER A 50 -12.50 0.32 -9.42
C SER A 50 -13.78 0.81 -8.75
N TYR A 51 -14.67 1.45 -9.50
CA TYR A 51 -15.95 1.99 -9.01
C TYR A 51 -17.12 1.52 -9.88
N GLU A 52 -18.25 1.25 -9.23
CA GLU A 52 -19.54 0.96 -9.86
C GLU A 52 -20.52 2.06 -9.45
N GLY A 53 -20.82 2.97 -10.39
CA GLY A 53 -21.57 4.18 -10.07
C GLY A 53 -20.80 5.08 -9.11
N SER A 54 -21.42 5.43 -7.97
CA SER A 54 -20.77 6.24 -6.93
C SER A 54 -20.08 5.43 -5.83
N GLY A 55 -20.15 4.09 -5.88
CA GLY A 55 -19.61 3.21 -4.84
C GLY A 55 -18.34 2.49 -5.29
N LEU A 56 -17.46 2.19 -4.32
CA LEU A 56 -16.31 1.31 -4.56
C LEU A 56 -16.81 -0.07 -5.00
N ALA A 57 -16.34 -0.56 -6.15
CA ALA A 57 -16.69 -1.89 -6.63
C ALA A 57 -16.24 -2.94 -5.61
N TYR A 58 -17.00 -4.03 -5.46
CA TYR A 58 -16.60 -5.11 -4.56
C TYR A 58 -15.29 -5.77 -5.00
N ASN A 59 -15.13 -6.00 -6.30
CA ASN A 59 -13.92 -6.60 -6.85
C ASN A 59 -12.86 -5.53 -7.14
N GLN A 60 -11.73 -5.60 -6.42
CA GLN A 60 -10.54 -4.77 -6.63
C GLN A 60 -9.32 -5.56 -7.11
N ASP A 61 -9.52 -6.74 -7.70
CA ASP A 61 -8.44 -7.61 -8.20
C ASP A 61 -7.51 -6.88 -9.17
N GLY A 62 -8.06 -6.08 -10.07
CA GLY A 62 -7.27 -5.27 -11.00
C GLY A 62 -6.33 -4.29 -10.27
N HIS A 63 -6.83 -3.62 -9.23
CA HIS A 63 -6.04 -2.63 -8.46
C HIS A 63 -4.88 -3.28 -7.68
N ARG A 64 -5.14 -4.41 -6.99
CA ARG A 64 -4.06 -5.15 -6.31
C ARG A 64 -3.09 -5.81 -7.28
N GLN A 65 -3.56 -6.27 -8.44
CA GLN A 65 -2.69 -6.86 -9.47
C GLN A 65 -1.73 -5.83 -10.06
N GLN A 66 -2.18 -4.60 -10.34
CA GLN A 66 -1.28 -3.52 -10.80
C GLN A 66 -0.15 -3.25 -9.81
N THR A 67 -0.44 -3.35 -8.51
CA THR A 67 0.58 -3.18 -7.46
C THR A 67 1.57 -4.35 -7.46
N ILE A 68 1.09 -5.60 -7.63
CA ILE A 68 1.94 -6.78 -7.80
C ILE A 68 2.84 -6.63 -9.04
N ASP A 69 2.27 -6.25 -10.18
CA ASP A 69 3.00 -6.07 -11.43
C ASP A 69 4.12 -5.02 -11.26
N TRP A 70 3.88 -3.96 -10.46
CA TRP A 70 4.90 -2.99 -10.11
C TRP A 70 5.99 -3.58 -9.20
N ILE A 71 5.60 -4.33 -8.14
CA ILE A 71 6.53 -5.02 -7.24
C ILE A 71 7.42 -5.99 -8.03
N ASP A 72 6.86 -6.78 -8.93
CA ASP A 72 7.59 -7.72 -9.78
C ASP A 72 8.66 -7.02 -10.62
N ARG A 73 8.36 -5.83 -11.15
CA ARG A 73 9.34 -5.00 -11.89
C ARG A 73 10.46 -4.45 -11.00
N THR A 74 10.24 -4.32 -9.69
CA THR A 74 11.34 -4.05 -8.74
C THR A 74 12.26 -5.26 -8.55
N GLY A 75 11.94 -6.40 -9.17
CA GLY A 75 12.56 -7.70 -8.92
C GLY A 75 12.07 -8.34 -7.62
N GLY A 76 10.89 -7.93 -7.11
CA GLY A 76 10.39 -8.35 -5.80
C GLY A 76 11.25 -7.84 -4.63
N GLN A 77 11.99 -6.73 -4.81
CA GLN A 77 12.88 -6.17 -3.80
C GLN A 77 12.23 -5.05 -2.98
N SER A 78 11.11 -4.48 -3.45
CA SER A 78 10.33 -3.49 -2.71
C SER A 78 8.98 -4.05 -2.32
N ALA A 79 8.55 -3.75 -1.09
CA ALA A 79 7.13 -3.79 -0.73
C ALA A 79 6.39 -2.60 -1.38
N ALA A 80 5.07 -2.57 -1.25
CA ALA A 80 4.24 -1.44 -1.62
C ALA A 80 3.19 -1.15 -0.54
N PHE A 81 2.75 0.10 -0.46
CA PHE A 81 1.59 0.45 0.34
C PHE A 81 0.32 -0.22 -0.23
N ASP A 82 -0.43 -0.90 0.63
CA ASP A 82 -1.65 -1.62 0.28
C ASP A 82 -2.84 -0.65 0.23
N PHE A 83 -2.83 0.22 -0.78
CA PHE A 83 -3.94 1.13 -1.08
C PHE A 83 -5.25 0.37 -1.35
N THR A 84 -5.18 -0.88 -1.80
CA THR A 84 -6.36 -1.74 -1.99
C THR A 84 -7.04 -2.04 -0.67
N THR A 85 -6.28 -2.50 0.34
CA THR A 85 -6.82 -2.72 1.69
C THR A 85 -7.32 -1.41 2.29
N LYS A 86 -6.57 -0.30 2.17
CA LYS A 86 -7.01 1.02 2.65
C LYS A 86 -8.40 1.38 2.11
N GLY A 87 -8.58 1.33 0.79
CA GLY A 87 -9.85 1.69 0.16
C GLY A 87 -11.02 0.82 0.61
N ILE A 88 -10.81 -0.50 0.61
CA ILE A 88 -11.86 -1.46 0.98
C ILE A 88 -12.21 -1.37 2.46
N LEU A 89 -11.21 -1.28 3.34
CA LEU A 89 -11.40 -1.21 4.79
C LEU A 89 -12.11 0.08 5.20
N GLN A 90 -11.75 1.20 4.58
CA GLN A 90 -12.44 2.47 4.77
C GLN A 90 -13.93 2.37 4.42
N GLU A 91 -14.26 1.80 3.26
CA GLU A 91 -15.64 1.68 2.81
C GLU A 91 -16.44 0.71 3.70
N ALA A 92 -15.83 -0.43 4.07
CA ALA A 92 -16.40 -1.40 4.97
C ALA A 92 -16.74 -0.78 6.34
N CYS A 93 -15.81 -0.03 6.94
CA CYS A 93 -16.03 0.63 8.23
C CYS A 93 -17.03 1.79 8.14
N ARG A 94 -17.03 2.55 7.04
CA ARG A 94 -17.92 3.70 6.83
C ARG A 94 -19.38 3.26 6.73
N ASN A 95 -19.64 2.19 5.97
CA ASN A 95 -21.00 1.76 5.65
C ASN A 95 -21.47 0.55 6.47
N GLY A 96 -20.62 -0.01 7.33
CA GLY A 96 -20.89 -1.29 8.01
C GLY A 96 -20.88 -2.48 7.05
N GLU A 97 -20.25 -2.34 5.89
CA GLU A 97 -20.20 -3.33 4.81
C GLU A 97 -19.04 -4.32 4.99
N TYR A 98 -18.93 -4.93 6.17
CA TYR A 98 -17.83 -5.85 6.51
C TYR A 98 -17.76 -7.10 5.62
N TRP A 99 -18.83 -7.40 4.87
CA TRP A 99 -18.82 -8.42 3.82
C TRP A 99 -17.79 -8.14 2.72
N ARG A 100 -17.34 -6.88 2.57
CA ARG A 100 -16.24 -6.50 1.65
C ARG A 100 -14.90 -7.07 2.07
N LEU A 101 -14.69 -7.37 3.36
CA LEU A 101 -13.41 -7.82 3.93
C LEU A 101 -13.07 -9.30 3.64
N ALA A 102 -13.80 -9.92 2.71
CA ALA A 102 -13.48 -11.23 2.17
C ALA A 102 -13.68 -11.20 0.66
N ASP A 103 -12.67 -11.59 -0.12
CA ASP A 103 -12.81 -11.81 -1.55
C ASP A 103 -13.63 -13.08 -1.87
N SER A 104 -13.87 -13.34 -3.15
CA SER A 104 -14.61 -14.52 -3.61
C SER A 104 -14.00 -15.85 -3.16
N GLN A 105 -12.70 -15.86 -2.84
CA GLN A 105 -11.93 -17.01 -2.34
C GLN A 105 -11.78 -17.01 -0.81
N LYS A 106 -12.48 -16.12 -0.10
CA LYS A 106 -12.45 -15.97 1.36
C LYS A 106 -11.08 -15.53 1.91
N ARG A 107 -10.29 -14.81 1.11
CA ARG A 107 -9.04 -14.16 1.52
C ARG A 107 -9.27 -12.68 1.80
N PRO A 108 -8.35 -11.99 2.50
CA PRO A 108 -8.34 -10.53 2.53
C PRO A 108 -8.39 -9.95 1.11
N PRO A 109 -9.17 -8.90 0.86
CA PRO A 109 -9.46 -8.46 -0.50
C PRO A 109 -8.39 -7.51 -1.09
N GLY A 110 -7.46 -7.01 -0.27
CA GLY A 110 -6.35 -6.16 -0.73
C GLY A 110 -5.09 -6.93 -1.14
N LEU A 111 -3.97 -6.22 -1.24
CA LEU A 111 -2.66 -6.80 -1.59
C LEU A 111 -2.23 -7.86 -0.58
N MET A 112 -2.52 -7.64 0.72
CA MET A 112 -2.23 -8.61 1.78
C MET A 112 -2.85 -10.01 1.56
N GLY A 113 -3.93 -10.12 0.78
CA GLY A 113 -4.54 -11.41 0.46
C GLY A 113 -3.83 -12.20 -0.64
N LEU A 114 -2.93 -11.55 -1.38
CA LEU A 114 -2.14 -12.16 -2.45
C LEU A 114 -0.66 -12.28 -2.08
N TRP A 115 -0.08 -11.20 -1.53
CA TRP A 115 1.35 -11.13 -1.21
C TRP A 115 1.60 -10.39 0.11
N PRO A 116 1.24 -10.99 1.27
CA PRO A 116 1.30 -10.31 2.56
C PRO A 116 2.71 -9.84 2.95
N SER A 117 3.77 -10.56 2.56
CA SER A 117 5.15 -10.13 2.87
C SER A 117 5.58 -8.84 2.16
N HIS A 118 4.82 -8.38 1.16
CA HIS A 118 5.10 -7.15 0.39
C HIS A 118 4.00 -6.10 0.55
N ALA A 119 3.05 -6.31 1.46
CA ALA A 119 1.94 -5.42 1.72
C ALA A 119 2.18 -4.58 2.98
N VAL A 120 2.50 -3.29 2.80
CA VAL A 120 2.53 -2.32 3.91
C VAL A 120 1.14 -1.73 4.08
N THR A 121 0.47 -2.04 5.18
CA THR A 121 -0.93 -1.70 5.39
C THR A 121 -1.05 -0.51 6.33
N PHE A 122 -2.03 0.36 6.13
CA PHE A 122 -2.14 1.62 6.89
C PHE A 122 -3.59 2.10 6.95
N VAL A 123 -3.94 2.88 7.98
CA VAL A 123 -5.27 3.49 8.11
C VAL A 123 -5.37 4.79 7.33
N ASP A 124 -4.38 5.67 7.48
CA ASP A 124 -4.24 6.93 6.76
C ASP A 124 -2.76 7.34 6.68
N ASN A 125 -2.43 8.16 5.68
CA ASN A 125 -1.14 8.84 5.57
C ASN A 125 -1.35 10.37 5.54
N HIS A 126 -0.29 11.12 5.21
CA HIS A 126 -0.34 12.57 5.18
C HIS A 126 -1.17 13.17 4.03
N ASP A 127 -1.48 12.39 2.99
CA ASP A 127 -2.31 12.78 1.84
C ASP A 127 -3.76 12.35 2.04
N THR A 128 -3.99 11.09 2.46
CA THR A 128 -5.33 10.54 2.65
C THR A 128 -6.02 11.17 3.86
N GLY A 129 -5.27 11.39 4.95
CA GLY A 129 -5.72 12.06 6.17
C GLY A 129 -5.08 13.44 6.33
N SER A 130 -4.70 13.79 7.55
CA SER A 130 -4.10 15.10 7.88
C SER A 130 -4.98 16.27 7.43
N SER A 131 -4.39 17.43 7.14
CA SER A 131 -5.06 18.59 6.58
C SER A 131 -5.35 18.48 5.08
N GLN A 132 -4.74 17.52 4.38
CA GLN A 132 -5.01 17.28 2.95
C GLN A 132 -6.35 16.58 2.74
N ALA A 133 -6.60 15.54 3.56
CA ALA A 133 -7.87 14.83 3.65
C ALA A 133 -8.41 14.39 2.28
N HIS A 134 -7.53 13.92 1.39
CA HIS A 134 -7.94 13.49 0.04
C HIS A 134 -8.76 12.20 0.07
N TRP A 135 -8.53 11.33 1.06
CA TRP A 135 -9.23 10.05 1.17
C TRP A 135 -9.30 9.54 2.64
N PRO A 136 -9.94 10.31 3.54
CA PRO A 136 -9.80 10.10 4.98
C PRO A 136 -10.60 8.90 5.45
N PHE A 137 -10.01 8.12 6.36
CA PHE A 137 -10.72 7.06 7.06
C PHE A 137 -11.85 7.68 7.92
N PRO A 138 -13.02 7.02 8.07
CA PRO A 138 -14.07 7.49 8.98
C PRO A 138 -13.55 7.71 10.40
N GLY A 139 -13.56 8.96 10.86
CA GLY A 139 -12.91 9.39 12.10
C GLY A 139 -13.40 8.68 13.35
N ASP A 140 -14.70 8.36 13.43
CA ASP A 140 -15.32 7.61 14.52
C ASP A 140 -15.01 6.11 14.49
N ARG A 141 -14.32 5.62 13.43
CA ARG A 141 -14.04 4.20 13.18
C ARG A 141 -12.56 3.88 13.05
N VAL A 142 -11.65 4.84 13.27
CA VAL A 142 -10.19 4.64 13.14
C VAL A 142 -9.69 3.43 13.94
N LEU A 143 -10.21 3.21 15.15
CA LEU A 143 -9.83 2.05 15.97
C LEU A 143 -10.23 0.69 15.36
N LEU A 144 -11.29 0.63 14.54
CA LEU A 144 -11.63 -0.58 13.79
C LEU A 144 -10.59 -0.84 12.69
N GLY A 145 -10.12 0.22 12.02
CA GLY A 145 -9.04 0.13 11.05
C GLY A 145 -7.77 -0.44 11.66
N TYR A 146 -7.33 0.11 12.80
CA TYR A 146 -6.15 -0.41 13.51
C TYR A 146 -6.35 -1.83 14.02
N ALA A 147 -7.51 -2.17 14.59
CA ALA A 147 -7.79 -3.52 15.05
C ALA A 147 -7.64 -4.55 13.91
N TYR A 148 -8.13 -4.22 12.71
CA TYR A 148 -7.95 -5.06 11.54
C TYR A 148 -6.46 -5.15 11.16
N LEU A 149 -5.78 -4.02 10.90
CA LEU A 149 -4.42 -4.04 10.34
C LEU A 149 -3.38 -4.62 11.30
N LEU A 150 -3.49 -4.38 12.61
CA LEU A 150 -2.53 -4.87 13.61
C LEU A 150 -2.69 -6.37 13.92
N THR A 151 -3.77 -7.01 13.47
CA THR A 151 -4.06 -8.43 13.75
C THR A 151 -4.07 -9.30 12.49
N HIS A 152 -3.92 -8.69 11.31
CA HIS A 152 -3.91 -9.37 10.03
C HIS A 152 -2.50 -9.46 9.43
N PRO A 153 -2.26 -10.35 8.45
CA PRO A 153 -0.99 -10.41 7.73
C PRO A 153 -0.64 -9.08 7.05
N GLY A 154 0.64 -8.89 6.73
CA GLY A 154 1.17 -7.62 6.22
C GLY A 154 2.04 -6.92 7.24
N THR A 155 2.61 -5.79 6.84
CA THR A 155 3.41 -4.92 7.72
C THR A 155 2.55 -3.69 8.04
N PRO A 156 1.90 -3.61 9.22
CA PRO A 156 1.11 -2.44 9.58
C PRO A 156 2.01 -1.22 9.81
N PHE A 157 1.58 -0.07 9.31
CA PHE A 157 2.19 1.26 9.40
C PHE A 157 1.23 2.26 10.06
#